data_AF-A0AAV8WTH7-F1
#
_entry.id   AF-A0AAV8WTH7-F1
#
_cell.length_a   1.000
_cell.length_b   1.000
_cell.length_c   1.000
_cell.angle_alpha   90.00
_cell.angle_beta   90.00
_cell.angle_gamma   90.00
#
_symmetry.space_group_name_H-M   'P 1'
#
loop_
_entity.id
_entity.type
_entity.pdbx_description
1 polymer ?
#
loop_
_entity_poly.entity_id
_entity_poly.type
_entity_poly.pdbx_seq_one_letter_code
_entity_poly.pdbx_strand_id
1 'polypeptide(L)'
;MARAGFPIGKTQLLDSVQHIMIELKRNNPFKNNRPGKSWYGSFLKRNENISLRTPQNLTASRASVTKSQLNIWFSEVYKYLKIEKYDHILEYPSRVFNADEAAFF
;
A
#
# COMPACT_ATOMS: atom_id res chain seq x y z
N MET A 1 4.49 -3.43 -4.73
CA MET A 1 3.32 -2.92 -3.96
C MET A 1 3.65 -1.69 -3.12
N ALA A 2 4.53 -1.74 -2.11
CA ALA A 2 4.82 -0.55 -1.28
C ALA A 2 5.39 0.65 -2.07
N ARG A 3 6.31 0.42 -3.02
CA ARG A 3 6.87 1.47 -3.90
C ARG A 3 5.85 2.06 -4.89
N ALA A 4 4.76 1.36 -5.14
CA ALA A 4 3.66 1.82 -6.00
C ALA A 4 2.58 2.60 -5.23
N GLY A 5 2.83 2.93 -3.95
CA GLY A 5 1.90 3.73 -3.13
C GLY A 5 0.88 2.91 -2.32
N PHE A 6 0.95 1.58 -2.38
CA PHE A 6 0.05 0.67 -1.64
C PHE A 6 0.80 -0.03 -0.50
N PRO A 7 0.98 0.62 0.65
CA PRO A 7 1.64 0.01 1.81
C PRO A 7 0.75 -1.06 2.44
N ILE A 8 1.38 -2.06 3.04
CA ILE A 8 0.67 -3.11 3.78
C ILE A 8 0.35 -2.59 5.19
N GLY A 9 -0.91 -2.67 5.58
CA GLY A 9 -1.36 -2.34 6.92
C GLY A 9 -1.06 -3.45 7.95
N LYS A 10 -1.12 -3.10 9.23
CA LYS A 10 -0.95 -4.07 10.33
C LYS A 10 -1.90 -5.27 10.20
N THR A 11 -3.18 -5.03 9.95
CA THR A 11 -4.20 -6.09 9.84
C THR A 11 -3.88 -7.04 8.70
N GLN A 12 -3.58 -6.50 7.51
CA GLN A 12 -3.20 -7.29 6.34
C GLN A 12 -1.97 -8.17 6.61
N LEU A 13 -0.95 -7.63 7.28
CA LEU A 13 0.20 -8.45 7.68
C LEU A 13 -0.21 -9.62 8.59
N LEU A 14 -1.05 -9.35 9.60
CA LEU A 14 -1.51 -10.38 10.53
C LEU A 14 -2.38 -11.43 9.83
N ASP A 15 -3.22 -11.02 8.87
CA ASP A 15 -4.04 -11.91 8.05
C ASP A 15 -3.15 -12.82 7.20
N SER A 16 -2.15 -12.26 6.51
CA SER A 16 -1.20 -13.05 5.71
C SER A 16 -0.46 -14.09 6.55
N VAL A 17 0.01 -13.71 7.74
CA VAL A 17 0.69 -14.66 8.63
C VAL A 17 -0.27 -15.73 9.13
N GLN A 18 -1.51 -15.38 9.48
CA GLN A 18 -2.53 -16.35 9.88
C GLN A 18 -2.83 -17.35 8.77
N HIS A 19 -2.99 -16.88 7.53
CA HIS A 19 -3.17 -17.75 6.36
C HIS A 19 -2.03 -18.75 6.22
N ILE A 20 -0.78 -18.29 6.29
CA ILE A 20 0.41 -19.15 6.22
C ILE A 20 0.41 -20.19 7.36
N MET A 21 0.05 -19.80 8.59
CA MET A 21 0.01 -20.74 9.72
C MET A 21 -1.04 -21.84 9.51
N ILE A 22 -2.21 -21.48 8.97
CA ILE A 22 -3.31 -22.41 8.69
C ILE A 22 -2.92 -23.37 7.55
N GLU A 23 -2.41 -22.82 6.45
CA GLU A 23 -2.06 -23.59 5.25
C GLU A 23 -0.94 -24.59 5.53
N LEU A 24 0.12 -24.14 6.23
CA LEU A 24 1.25 -24.99 6.59
C LEU A 24 0.98 -25.89 7.80
N LYS A 25 -0.20 -25.79 8.44
CA LYS A 25 -0.58 -26.50 9.67
C LYS A 25 0.51 -26.44 10.75
N ARG A 26 1.18 -25.29 10.85
CA ARG A 26 2.36 -25.13 11.71
C ARG A 26 1.89 -24.93 13.15
N ASN A 27 2.37 -25.76 14.07
CA ASN A 27 2.07 -25.58 15.48
C ASN A 27 2.60 -24.21 15.96
N ASN A 28 1.76 -23.44 16.63
CA ASN A 28 2.07 -22.08 17.05
C ASN A 28 1.31 -21.71 18.33
N PRO A 29 1.82 -20.75 19.13
CA PRO A 29 1.19 -20.34 20.38
C PRO A 29 0.06 -19.32 20.18
N PHE A 30 -0.38 -19.07 18.94
CA PHE A 30 -1.33 -18.00 18.65
C PHE A 30 -2.77 -18.47 18.85
N LYS A 31 -3.60 -17.60 19.45
CA LYS A 31 -5.04 -17.83 19.50
C LYS A 31 -5.60 -17.82 18.06
N ASN A 32 -6.27 -18.90 17.66
CA ASN A 32 -6.84 -19.08 16.32
C ASN A 32 -5.82 -18.92 15.18
N ASN A 33 -4.55 -19.32 15.40
CA ASN A 33 -3.44 -19.16 14.46
C ASN A 33 -3.12 -17.69 14.08
N ARG A 34 -3.68 -16.71 14.81
CA ARG A 34 -3.50 -15.28 14.50
C ARG A 34 -2.48 -14.61 15.42
N PRO A 35 -1.37 -14.06 14.89
CA PRO A 35 -0.38 -13.41 15.73
C PRO A 35 -0.95 -12.19 16.48
N GLY A 36 -0.56 -12.06 17.75
CA GLY A 36 -1.02 -10.98 18.62
C GLY A 36 -0.15 -9.72 18.56
N LYS A 37 -0.50 -8.73 19.38
CA LYS A 37 0.22 -7.44 19.50
C LYS A 37 1.70 -7.62 19.86
N SER A 38 2.02 -8.56 20.77
CA SER A 38 3.41 -8.85 21.17
C SER A 38 4.24 -9.38 20.00
N TRP A 39 3.69 -10.32 19.23
CA TRP A 39 4.35 -10.84 18.04
C TRP A 39 4.60 -9.74 17.02
N TYR A 40 3.61 -8.87 16.77
CA TYR A 40 3.74 -7.76 15.84
C TYR A 40 4.85 -6.77 16.24
N GLY A 41 4.90 -6.39 17.53
CA GLY A 41 5.96 -5.51 18.04
C GLY A 41 7.34 -6.13 17.89
N SER A 42 7.49 -7.41 18.23
CA SER A 42 8.74 -8.14 18.05
C SER A 42 9.11 -8.32 16.57
N PHE A 43 8.13 -8.46 15.68
CA PHE A 43 8.35 -8.52 14.23
C PHE A 43 8.93 -7.21 13.70
N LEU A 44 8.37 -6.06 14.07
CA LEU A 44 8.90 -4.75 13.66
C LEU A 44 10.30 -4.52 14.22
N LYS A 45 10.56 -4.88 15.49
CA LYS A 45 11.90 -4.76 16.09
C LYS A 45 12.98 -5.57 15.35
N ARG A 46 12.64 -6.74 14.80
CA ARG A 46 13.59 -7.55 14.03
C ARG A 46 13.78 -7.07 12.59
N ASN A 47 12.91 -6.20 12.11
CA ASN A 47 12.89 -5.73 10.72
C ASN A 47 12.92 -4.20 10.72
N GLU A 48 14.06 -3.63 11.12
CA GLU A 48 14.24 -2.17 11.28
C GLU A 48 14.00 -1.38 9.99
N ASN A 49 14.16 -2.04 8.83
CA ASN A 49 13.87 -1.47 7.52
C ASN A 49 12.36 -1.29 7.24
N ILE A 50 11.47 -1.78 8.11
CA ILE A 50 10.02 -1.63 7.98
C ILE A 50 9.56 -0.46 8.85
N SER A 51 9.14 0.63 8.19
CA SER A 51 8.52 1.77 8.87
C SER A 51 7.01 1.70 8.82
N LEU A 52 6.37 2.10 9.92
CA LEU A 52 4.93 2.31 9.97
C LEU A 52 4.57 3.58 9.21
N ARG A 53 3.59 3.50 8.30
CA ARG A 53 3.03 4.70 7.67
C ARG A 53 2.18 5.43 8.70
N THR A 54 2.65 6.58 9.15
CA THR A 54 1.82 7.53 9.89
C THR A 54 0.85 8.18 8.88
N PRO A 55 -0.47 8.08 9.07
CA PRO A 55 -1.41 8.79 8.23
C PRO A 55 -1.14 10.29 8.38
N GLN A 56 -0.82 10.95 7.27
CA GLN A 56 -0.62 12.39 7.24
C GLN A 56 -2.00 13.04 7.16
N ASN A 57 -2.32 13.93 8.10
CA ASN A 57 -3.53 14.74 8.02
C ASN A 57 -3.53 15.50 6.69
N LEU A 58 -4.70 15.57 6.04
CA LEU A 58 -4.89 16.34 4.82
C LEU A 58 -4.70 17.83 5.16
N THR A 59 -3.50 18.34 4.97
CA THR A 59 -3.18 19.75 5.21
C THR A 59 -3.68 20.62 4.07
N ALA A 60 -4.02 21.88 4.37
CA ALA A 60 -4.45 22.90 3.39
C ALA A 60 -3.48 23.07 2.20
N SER A 61 -2.23 22.60 2.30
CA SER A 61 -1.29 22.51 1.19
C SER A 61 -1.78 21.69 -0.01
N ARG A 62 -2.72 20.75 0.19
CA ARG A 62 -3.40 20.05 -0.93
C ARG A 62 -4.35 20.96 -1.72
N ALA A 63 -4.84 22.06 -1.14
CA ALA A 63 -5.64 23.06 -1.85
C ALA A 63 -4.76 24.03 -2.68
N SER A 64 -3.46 24.12 -2.37
CA SER A 64 -2.51 25.03 -3.02
C SER A 64 -1.73 24.37 -4.18
N VAL A 65 -2.36 23.47 -4.94
CA VAL A 65 -1.72 22.82 -6.09
C VAL A 65 -1.58 23.81 -7.24
N THR A 66 -0.35 23.97 -7.75
CA THR A 66 -0.04 24.82 -8.91
C THR A 66 0.03 23.99 -10.20
N LYS A 67 -0.19 24.64 -11.34
CA LYS A 67 -0.02 24.03 -12.67
C LYS A 67 1.38 23.41 -12.86
N SER A 68 2.42 24.06 -12.34
CA SER A 68 3.79 23.56 -12.43
C SER A 68 3.94 22.22 -11.71
N GLN A 69 3.40 22.11 -10.50
CA GLN A 69 3.42 20.87 -9.71
C GLN A 69 2.66 19.73 -10.41
N LEU A 70 1.51 20.02 -11.03
CA LEU A 70 0.77 19.04 -11.82
C LEU A 70 1.59 18.53 -13.01
N ASN A 71 2.21 19.43 -13.77
CA ASN A 71 3.04 19.05 -14.92
C ASN A 71 4.23 18.16 -14.50
N ILE A 72 4.88 18.49 -13.38
CA ILE A 72 5.96 17.67 -12.80
C ILE A 72 5.43 16.28 -12.47
N TRP A 73 4.30 16.21 -11.76
CA TRP A 73 3.69 14.93 -11.38
C TRP A 73 3.35 14.06 -12.60
N PHE A 74 2.69 14.61 -13.62
CA PHE A 74 2.38 13.87 -14.85
C PHE A 74 3.65 13.37 -15.54
N SER A 75 4.72 14.18 -15.58
CA SER A 75 6.00 13.78 -16.15
C SER A 75 6.66 12.64 -15.38
N GLU A 76 6.61 12.67 -14.04
CA GLU A 76 7.17 11.63 -13.19
C GLU A 76 6.41 10.30 -13.34
N VAL A 77 5.08 10.36 -13.35
CA VAL A 77 4.23 9.19 -13.55
C VAL A 77 4.48 8.57 -14.94
N TYR A 78 4.53 9.38 -15.99
CA TYR A 78 4.81 8.88 -17.34
C TYR A 78 6.19 8.24 -17.44
N LYS A 79 7.22 8.85 -16.83
CA LYS A 79 8.57 8.29 -16.77
C LYS A 79 8.59 6.94 -16.06
N TYR A 80 7.89 6.80 -14.93
CA TYR A 80 7.75 5.53 -14.22
C TYR A 80 7.11 4.45 -15.10
N LEU A 81 5.99 4.77 -15.76
CA LEU A 81 5.31 3.84 -16.65
C LEU A 81 6.22 3.37 -17.80
N LYS A 82 7.04 4.26 -18.37
CA LYS A 82 8.00 3.89 -19.41
C LYS A 82 9.11 2.97 -18.90
N ILE A 83 9.68 3.26 -17.73
CA ILE A 83 10.75 2.44 -17.13
C ILE A 83 10.25 1.02 -16.87
N GLU A 84 9.03 0.90 -16.36
CA GLU A 84 8.41 -0.38 -16.03
C GLU A 84 7.70 -1.05 -17.23
N LYS A 85 7.73 -0.44 -18.42
CA LYS A 85 7.11 -0.92 -19.67
C LYS A 85 5.59 -1.09 -19.58
N TYR A 86 4.91 -0.19 -18.86
CA TYR A 86 3.45 -0.16 -18.70
C TYR A 86 2.77 1.00 -19.43
N ASP A 87 3.49 1.80 -20.21
CA ASP A 87 2.97 2.99 -20.88
C ASP A 87 1.81 2.72 -21.85
N HIS A 88 1.72 1.52 -22.43
CA HIS A 88 0.62 1.10 -23.31
C HIS A 88 -0.77 1.20 -22.65
N ILE A 89 -0.87 1.19 -21.30
CA ILE A 89 -2.15 1.32 -20.61
C ILE A 89 -2.81 2.68 -20.87
N LEU A 90 -2.02 3.71 -21.21
CA LEU A 90 -2.50 5.06 -21.50
C LEU A 90 -3.25 5.14 -22.83
N GLU A 91 -3.09 4.16 -23.73
CA GLU A 91 -3.82 4.06 -24.99
C GLU A 91 -5.28 3.59 -24.79
N TYR A 92 -5.61 3.09 -23.61
CA TYR A 92 -6.92 2.53 -23.28
C TYR A 92 -7.62 3.36 -22.18
N PRO A 93 -8.09 4.58 -22.48
CA PRO A 93 -8.70 5.47 -21.48
C PRO A 93 -9.95 4.86 -20.81
N SER A 94 -10.62 3.91 -21.47
CA SER A 94 -11.73 3.14 -20.88
C SER A 94 -11.37 2.30 -19.66
N ARG A 95 -10.07 2.15 -19.35
CA ARG A 95 -9.56 1.42 -18.18
C ARG A 95 -9.20 2.34 -17.00
N VAL A 96 -9.50 3.63 -17.10
CA VAL A 96 -9.31 4.58 -16.01
C VAL A 96 -10.54 4.55 -15.11
N PHE A 97 -10.40 3.97 -13.92
CA PHE A 97 -11.46 3.89 -12.93
C PHE A 97 -11.21 4.91 -11.82
N ASN A 98 -12.26 5.62 -11.40
CA ASN A 98 -12.21 6.40 -10.17
C ASN A 98 -12.38 5.44 -8.97
N ALA A 99 -11.35 5.32 -8.13
CA ALA A 99 -11.36 4.46 -6.95
C ALA A 99 -11.77 5.20 -5.66
N ASP A 100 -11.86 6.53 -5.68
CA ASP A 100 -12.06 7.36 -4.48
C ASP A 100 -13.53 7.76 -4.28
N GLU A 101 -14.33 7.86 -5.35
CA GLU A 101 -15.74 8.33 -5.28
C GLU A 101 -16.80 7.24 -5.55
N ALA A 102 -16.40 6.01 -5.89
CA ALA A 102 -17.36 4.91 -6.08
C ALA A 102 -17.46 4.05 -4.82
N ALA A 103 -18.12 4.58 -3.78
CA ALA A 103 -18.66 3.72 -2.74
C ALA A 103 -19.72 2.82 -3.40
N PHE A 104 -19.44 1.52 -3.53
CA PHE A 104 -20.49 0.55 -3.79
C PHE A 104 -21.29 0.41 -2.50
N PHE A 105 -22.47 1.03 -2.46
CA PHE A 105 -23.49 0.81 -1.43
C PHE A 105 -24.15 -0.56 -1.59
#